data_AF-A0A9E5EHQ0-F1
#
_entry.id   AF-A0A9E5EHQ0-F1
#
_cell.length_a   1.000
_cell.length_b   1.000
_cell.length_c   1.000
_cell.angle_alpha   90.00
_cell.angle_beta   90.00
_cell.angle_gamma   90.00
#
_symmetry.space_group_name_H-M   'P 1'
#
loop_
_entity.id
_entity.type
_entity.pdbx_description
1 polymer ?
#
loop_
_entity_poly.entity_id
_entity_poly.type
_entity_poly.pdbx_seq_one_letter_code
_entity_poly.pdbx_strand_id
1 'polypeptide(L)'
;MKNVNLVLCLHMHQPVGNLPEVVDRIVQEVYRPVIGVLEKHPGVSVNLHISGSLLEMLLARHSDLIQKIKELLKTGRLEMLSGGFFEPVLVEWSEEDRDGQLTKMAAWLKE
;
A
#
# COMPACT_ATOMS: atom_id res chain seq x y z
N MET A 1 31.89 15.12 -5.12
CA MET A 1 31.01 14.13 -5.79
C MET A 1 29.62 14.73 -5.89
N LYS A 2 28.88 14.52 -6.99
CA LYS A 2 27.48 14.96 -7.09
C LYS A 2 26.58 13.91 -6.44
N ASN A 3 25.60 14.36 -5.67
CA ASN A 3 24.59 13.48 -5.09
C ASN A 3 23.62 13.00 -6.18
N VAL A 4 23.06 11.80 -5.99
CA VAL A 4 21.98 11.24 -6.80
C VAL A 4 20.71 11.23 -5.96
N ASN A 5 19.58 11.60 -6.57
CA ASN A 5 18.27 11.46 -5.93
C ASN A 5 17.75 10.04 -6.17
N LEU A 6 17.37 9.35 -5.09
CA LEU A 6 16.73 8.04 -5.13
C LEU A 6 15.27 8.18 -4.75
N VAL A 7 14.38 7.61 -5.57
CA VAL A 7 12.97 7.41 -5.24
C VAL A 7 12.74 5.91 -5.10
N LEU A 8 12.38 5.46 -3.90
CA LEU A 8 12.09 4.05 -3.63
C LEU A 8 10.57 3.88 -3.49
N CYS A 9 9.99 3.09 -4.39
CA CYS A 9 8.57 2.76 -4.39
C CYS A 9 8.37 1.27 -4.10
N LEU A 10 7.50 0.96 -3.15
CA LEU A 10 7.07 -0.39 -2.83
C LEU A 10 5.61 -0.56 -3.23
N HIS A 11 5.30 -1.67 -3.88
CA HIS A 11 3.95 -2.01 -4.33
C HIS A 11 3.51 -3.33 -3.69
N MET A 12 2.42 -3.28 -2.92
CA MET A 12 1.84 -4.43 -2.24
C MET A 12 0.43 -4.67 -2.77
N HIS A 13 0.21 -5.82 -3.40
CA HIS A 13 -1.08 -6.21 -3.93
C HIS A 13 -1.39 -7.67 -3.56
N GLN A 14 -2.66 -7.93 -3.29
CA GLN A 14 -3.25 -9.27 -3.29
C GLN A 14 -4.56 -9.25 -4.08
N PRO A 15 -4.76 -10.22 -5.00
CA PRO A 15 -5.94 -10.22 -5.85
C PRO A 15 -7.20 -10.53 -5.05
N VAL A 16 -8.33 -10.04 -5.56
CA VAL A 16 -9.66 -10.38 -5.02
C VAL A 16 -9.83 -11.90 -5.06
N GLY A 17 -10.29 -12.48 -3.96
CA GLY A 17 -10.51 -13.92 -3.85
C GLY A 17 -9.27 -14.74 -3.48
N ASN A 18 -8.13 -14.11 -3.17
CA ASN A 18 -7.01 -14.85 -2.62
C ASN A 18 -7.35 -15.47 -1.25
N LEU A 19 -6.71 -16.58 -0.94
CA LEU A 19 -6.96 -17.33 0.29
C LEU A 19 -6.49 -16.52 1.51
N PRO A 20 -7.34 -16.32 2.55
CA PRO A 20 -6.98 -15.53 3.73
C PRO A 20 -5.69 -16.00 4.41
N GLU A 21 -5.48 -17.31 4.51
CA GLU A 21 -4.28 -17.91 5.10
C GLU A 21 -3.00 -17.62 4.30
N VAL A 22 -3.11 -17.50 2.98
CA VAL A 22 -1.99 -17.11 2.12
C VAL A 22 -1.63 -15.65 2.38
N VAL A 23 -2.64 -14.77 2.46
CA VAL A 23 -2.44 -13.36 2.76
C VAL A 23 -1.87 -13.18 4.17
N ASP A 24 -2.39 -13.89 5.18
CA ASP A 24 -1.88 -13.84 6.55
C ASP A 24 -0.41 -14.25 6.61
N ARG A 25 -0.01 -15.31 5.91
CA ARG A 25 1.39 -15.72 5.83
C ARG A 25 2.25 -14.62 5.22
N ILE A 26 1.82 -14.03 4.10
CA ILE A 26 2.55 -12.93 3.44
C ILE A 26 2.65 -11.70 4.36
N VAL A 27 1.61 -11.41 5.14
CA VAL A 27 1.66 -10.33 6.13
C VAL A 27 2.77 -10.57 7.14
N GLN A 28 2.88 -11.79 7.67
CA GLN A 28 3.89 -12.14 8.68
C GLN A 28 5.31 -12.20 8.09
N GLU A 29 5.47 -12.78 6.91
CA GLU A 29 6.79 -13.05 6.33
C GLU A 29 7.34 -11.87 5.52
N VAL A 30 6.48 -10.99 5.01
CA VAL A 30 6.88 -9.91 4.09
C VAL A 30 6.46 -8.54 4.60
N TYR A 31 5.17 -8.27 4.75
CA TYR A 31 4.70 -6.90 5.00
C TYR A 31 5.14 -6.37 6.36
N ARG A 32 5.00 -7.16 7.43
CA ARG A 32 5.46 -6.78 8.78
C ARG A 32 6.97 -6.57 8.84
N PRO A 33 7.83 -7.47 8.32
CA PRO A 33 9.27 -7.22 8.25
C PRO A 33 9.63 -5.95 7.48
N VAL A 34 9.01 -5.71 6.32
CA VAL A 34 9.27 -4.50 5.52
C VAL A 34 8.92 -3.24 6.30
N ILE A 35 7.73 -3.16 6.87
CA ILE A 35 7.31 -2.01 7.69
C ILE A 35 8.20 -1.86 8.93
N GLY A 36 8.57 -2.96 9.59
CA GLY A 36 9.46 -2.95 10.75
C GLY A 36 10.90 -2.49 10.42
N VAL A 37 11.40 -2.79 9.22
CA VAL A 37 12.68 -2.25 8.73
C VAL A 37 12.55 -0.75 8.51
N LEU A 38 11.48 -0.29 7.88
CA LEU A 38 11.25 1.14 7.71
C LEU A 38 11.25 1.85 9.06
N GLU A 39 10.51 1.36 10.06
CA GLU A 39 10.48 1.90 11.44
C GLU A 39 11.89 2.07 12.05
N LYS A 40 12.81 1.11 11.82
CA LYS A 40 14.19 1.13 12.34
C LYS A 40 15.14 2.07 11.62
N HIS A 41 14.80 2.52 10.41
CA HIS A 41 15.66 3.35 9.57
C HIS A 41 15.00 4.71 9.27
N PRO A 42 14.95 5.66 10.22
CA PRO A 42 14.25 6.94 10.07
C PRO A 42 14.81 7.86 8.98
N GLY A 43 16.04 7.63 8.51
CA GLY A 43 16.66 8.37 7.41
C GLY A 43 16.23 7.92 6.00
N VAL A 44 15.38 6.90 5.89
CA VAL A 44 14.89 6.38 4.61
C VAL A 44 13.46 6.85 4.39
N SER A 45 13.22 7.45 3.22
CA SER A 45 11.89 7.81 2.73
C SER A 45 11.45 6.88 1.60
N VAL A 46 10.17 6.51 1.59
CA VAL A 46 9.60 5.61 0.58
C VAL A 46 8.22 6.06 0.14
N ASN A 47 7.88 5.71 -1.10
CA ASN A 47 6.52 5.67 -1.57
C ASN A 47 5.95 4.26 -1.36
N LEU A 48 4.70 4.15 -0.92
CA LEU A 48 4.03 2.87 -0.67
C LEU A 48 2.67 2.82 -1.38
N HIS A 49 2.51 1.88 -2.29
CA HIS A 49 1.22 1.50 -2.84
C HIS A 49 0.71 0.24 -2.15
N ILE A 50 -0.56 0.24 -1.72
CA ILE A 50 -1.29 -0.95 -1.25
C ILE A 50 -2.62 -1.00 -2.00
N SER A 51 -2.92 -2.11 -2.68
CA SER A 51 -4.19 -2.21 -3.40
C SER A 51 -5.39 -2.13 -2.45
N GLY A 52 -6.52 -1.57 -2.91
CA GLY A 52 -7.75 -1.44 -2.12
C GLY A 52 -8.27 -2.78 -1.60
N SER A 53 -8.23 -3.82 -2.45
CA SER A 53 -8.53 -5.20 -2.04
C SER A 53 -7.70 -5.70 -0.86
N LEU A 54 -6.40 -5.35 -0.82
CA LEU A 54 -5.50 -5.72 0.25
C LEU A 54 -5.77 -4.86 1.50
N LEU A 55 -6.04 -3.56 1.33
CA LEU A 55 -6.42 -2.68 2.43
C LEU A 55 -7.67 -3.19 3.17
N GLU A 56 -8.71 -3.63 2.45
CA GLU A 56 -9.90 -4.24 3.05
C GLU A 56 -9.54 -5.46 3.92
N MET A 57 -8.70 -6.35 3.41
CA MET A 57 -8.25 -7.54 4.16
C MET A 57 -7.39 -7.18 5.37
N LEU A 58 -6.47 -6.22 5.22
CA LEU A 58 -5.59 -5.77 6.30
C LEU A 58 -6.38 -5.06 7.41
N LEU A 59 -7.35 -4.22 7.08
CA LEU A 59 -8.22 -3.60 8.10
C LEU A 59 -9.01 -4.65 8.88
N ALA A 60 -9.53 -5.67 8.21
CA ALA A 60 -10.33 -6.70 8.86
C ALA A 60 -9.51 -7.65 9.74
N ARG A 61 -8.25 -7.94 9.38
CA ARG A 61 -7.46 -9.04 9.98
C ARG A 61 -6.15 -8.62 10.64
N HIS A 62 -5.56 -7.50 10.20
CA HIS A 62 -4.21 -7.03 10.58
C HIS A 62 -4.21 -5.52 10.84
N SER A 63 -5.24 -5.02 11.53
CA SER A 63 -5.43 -3.59 11.79
C SER A 63 -4.26 -2.93 12.54
N ASP A 64 -3.50 -3.71 13.30
CA ASP A 64 -2.28 -3.28 13.97
C ASP A 64 -1.15 -2.92 12.97
N LEU A 65 -1.06 -3.63 11.83
CA LEU A 65 -0.13 -3.28 10.75
C LEU A 65 -0.56 -1.97 10.08
N ILE A 66 -1.86 -1.77 9.86
CA ILE A 66 -2.39 -0.50 9.34
C ILE A 66 -2.06 0.64 10.31
N GLN A 67 -2.21 0.44 11.61
CA GLN A 67 -1.83 1.46 12.59
C GLN A 67 -0.35 1.84 12.50
N LYS A 68 0.54 0.85 12.35
CA LYS A 68 1.99 1.10 12.14
C LYS A 68 2.25 1.92 10.88
N ILE A 69 1.57 1.61 9.78
CA ILE A 69 1.67 2.38 8.53
C ILE A 69 1.19 3.82 8.74
N LYS A 70 0.07 4.02 9.45
CA LYS A 70 -0.43 5.35 9.82
C LYS A 70 0.57 6.14 10.68
N GLU A 71 1.25 5.50 11.63
CA GLU A 71 2.32 6.17 12.39
C GLU A 71 3.50 6.56 11.50
N LEU A 72 3.91 5.71 10.55
CA LEU A 72 4.94 6.05 9.57
C LEU A 72 4.52 7.22 8.67
N LEU A 73 3.27 7.27 8.23
CA LEU A 73 2.74 8.40 7.44
C LEU A 73 2.90 9.74 8.17
N LYS A 74 2.61 9.78 9.47
CA LYS A 74 2.76 11.01 10.29
C LYS A 74 4.19 11.53 10.34
N THR A 75 5.19 10.69 10.10
CA THR A 75 6.59 11.11 10.06
C THR A 75 6.99 11.83 8.77
N GLY A 76 6.13 11.84 7.74
CA GLY A 76 6.37 12.53 6.46
C GLY A 76 7.38 11.85 5.52
N ARG A 77 7.91 10.68 5.91
CA ARG A 77 8.87 9.89 5.10
C ARG A 77 8.24 8.66 4.45
N LEU A 78 6.96 8.41 4.68
CA LEU A 78 6.18 7.47 3.90
C LEU A 78 5.10 8.27 3.19
N GLU A 79 5.00 8.10 1.87
CA GLU A 79 3.97 8.73 1.04
C GLU A 79 3.14 7.63 0.36
N MET A 80 1.82 7.67 0.53
CA MET A 80 0.94 6.71 -0.13
C MET A 80 0.84 7.01 -1.63
N LEU A 81 0.97 5.98 -2.45
CA LEU A 81 0.66 6.04 -3.87
C LEU A 81 -0.73 5.45 -4.13
N SER A 82 -1.54 6.21 -4.87
CA SER A 82 -2.86 5.76 -5.33
C SER A 82 -2.74 4.79 -6.52
N GLY A 83 -3.89 4.34 -7.02
CA GLY A 83 -4.04 3.41 -8.13
C GLY A 83 -5.52 3.08 -8.35
N GLY A 84 -5.81 2.06 -9.16
CA GLY A 84 -7.18 1.53 -9.21
C GLY A 84 -7.44 0.63 -8.00
N PHE A 85 -8.60 0.79 -7.35
CA PHE A 85 -8.92 0.10 -6.09
C PHE A 85 -8.72 -1.43 -6.14
N PHE A 86 -9.11 -2.06 -7.24
CA PHE A 86 -9.01 -3.51 -7.44
C PHE A 86 -7.81 -3.94 -8.32
N GLU A 87 -6.81 -3.08 -8.51
CA GLU A 87 -5.67 -3.30 -9.43
C GLU A 87 -6.08 -3.66 -10.88
N PRO A 88 -7.00 -2.91 -11.51
CA PRO A 88 -7.29 -3.09 -12.93
C PRO A 88 -6.12 -2.60 -13.80
N VAL A 89 -5.96 -3.22 -14.97
CA VAL A 89 -5.18 -2.62 -16.06
C VAL A 89 -6.00 -1.47 -16.64
N LEU A 90 -5.82 -0.26 -16.11
CA LEU A 90 -6.70 0.89 -16.38
C LEU A 90 -6.93 1.14 -17.87
N VAL A 91 -5.92 0.97 -18.72
CA VAL A 91 -6.03 1.20 -20.17
C VAL A 91 -6.99 0.25 -20.89
N GLU A 92 -7.34 -0.89 -20.29
CA GLU A 92 -8.29 -1.86 -20.83
C GLU A 92 -9.74 -1.56 -20.44
N TRP A 93 -9.97 -0.62 -19.52
CA TRP A 93 -11.27 -0.34 -18.94
C TRP A 93 -11.91 0.93 -19.53
N SER A 94 -13.23 1.03 -19.41
CA SER A 94 -13.99 2.23 -19.77
C SER A 94 -13.53 3.44 -18.94
N GLU A 95 -13.70 4.65 -19.46
CA GLU A 95 -13.38 5.88 -18.71
C GLU A 95 -14.11 5.97 -17.38
N GLU A 96 -15.40 5.64 -17.39
CA GLU A 96 -16.25 5.66 -16.20
C GLU A 96 -15.73 4.70 -15.12
N ASP A 97 -15.37 3.47 -15.49
CA ASP A 97 -14.85 2.50 -14.51
C ASP A 97 -13.45 2.89 -14.01
N ARG A 98 -12.58 3.42 -14.89
CA ARG A 98 -11.27 3.94 -14.48
C ARG A 98 -11.43 5.01 -13.41
N ASP A 99 -12.29 5.99 -13.66
CA ASP A 99 -12.53 7.11 -12.75
C ASP A 99 -13.13 6.62 -11.43
N GLY A 100 -14.05 5.65 -11.49
CA GLY A 100 -14.59 4.98 -10.30
C GLY A 100 -13.51 4.29 -9.46
N GLN A 101 -12.60 3.55 -10.10
CA GLN A 101 -11.49 2.85 -9.43
C GLN A 101 -10.52 3.83 -8.75
N LEU A 102 -10.14 4.89 -9.45
CA LEU A 102 -9.24 5.93 -8.94
C LEU A 102 -9.89 6.71 -7.80
N THR A 103 -11.17 7.06 -7.94
CA THR A 103 -11.93 7.81 -6.94
C THR A 103 -12.10 6.99 -5.66
N LYS A 104 -12.45 5.71 -5.80
CA LYS A 104 -12.60 4.80 -4.66
C LYS A 104 -11.29 4.63 -3.90
N MET A 105 -10.18 4.43 -4.62
CA MET A 105 -8.85 4.34 -3.99
C MET A 105 -8.46 5.64 -3.29
N ALA A 106 -8.69 6.78 -3.93
CA ALA A 106 -8.38 8.08 -3.34
C ALA A 106 -9.24 8.40 -2.09
N ALA A 107 -10.47 7.91 -2.02
CA ALA A 107 -11.30 8.04 -0.82
C ALA A 107 -10.71 7.24 0.35
N TRP A 108 -10.35 5.97 0.11
CA TRP A 108 -9.74 5.09 1.12
C TRP A 108 -8.44 5.62 1.70
N LEU A 109 -7.57 6.22 0.86
CA LEU A 109 -6.30 6.77 1.34
C LEU A 109 -6.46 8.02 2.23
N LYS A 110 -7.65 8.62 2.29
CA LYS A 110 -7.93 9.80 3.13
C LYS A 110 -8.45 9.43 4.53
N GLU A 111 -8.79 8.16 4.78
CA GLU A 111 -9.31 7.64 6.05
C GLU A 111 -8.20 7.21 7.03
#